data_AF-A0A432S618-F1
#
_entry.id   AF-A0A432S618-F1
#
_cell.length_a   1.000
_cell.length_b   1.000
_cell.length_c   1.000
_cell.angle_alpha   90.00
_cell.angle_beta   90.00
_cell.angle_gamma   90.00
#
_symmetry.space_group_name_H-M   'P 1'
#
loop_
_entity.id
_entity.type
_entity.pdbx_description
1 polymer ?
#
loop_
_entity_poly.entity_id
_entity_poly.type
_entity_poly.pdbx_seq_one_letter_code
_entity_poly.pdbx_strand_id
1 'polypeptide(L)'
;MMERTPYSYEFLWHQINYGYENIRKKKYRKLLDKFLTNDELKTKFNKVKDKKVRKYEGGKLEKVASVLGLALCMYDNYPEIDIDLLLTAIILYGFSSLYTKREFYEKIKDYPEVIPFIYRKKRKKPVLEILIFDDLLKIDDKITKYIQKRREKNG
;
A
#
# COMPACT_ATOMS: atom_id res chain seq x y z
N MET A 1 -22.25 -10.64 1.18
CA MET A 1 -20.93 -10.08 0.80
C MET A 1 -20.55 -9.06 1.87
N MET A 2 -19.30 -9.02 2.34
CA MET A 2 -18.91 -8.06 3.40
C MET A 2 -19.09 -6.62 2.91
N GLU A 3 -19.66 -5.75 3.74
CA GLU A 3 -19.87 -4.33 3.39
C GLU A 3 -18.68 -3.45 3.80
N ARG A 4 -17.98 -3.84 4.87
CA ARG A 4 -16.81 -3.16 5.44
C ARG A 4 -15.72 -4.16 5.84
N THR A 5 -14.49 -3.67 5.99
CA THR A 5 -13.35 -4.43 6.54
C THR A 5 -13.70 -5.01 7.91
N PRO A 6 -13.21 -6.22 8.25
CA PRO A 6 -13.48 -6.83 9.55
C PRO A 6 -12.57 -6.27 10.65
N TYR A 7 -11.57 -5.44 10.32
CA TYR A 7 -10.62 -4.85 11.25
C TYR A 7 -11.05 -3.44 11.66
N SER A 8 -10.66 -3.00 12.85
CA SER A 8 -10.84 -1.59 13.24
C SER A 8 -9.93 -0.70 12.39
N TYR A 9 -10.39 0.51 12.04
CA TYR A 9 -9.57 1.46 11.30
C TYR A 9 -8.33 1.88 12.10
N GLU A 10 -8.44 2.00 13.42
CA GLU A 10 -7.31 2.27 14.30
C GLU A 10 -6.20 1.22 14.17
N PHE A 11 -6.57 -0.07 14.19
CA PHE A 11 -5.61 -1.15 13.99
C PHE A 11 -4.91 -1.06 12.62
N LEU A 12 -5.66 -0.80 11.55
CA LEU A 12 -5.08 -0.70 10.21
C LEU A 12 -4.16 0.52 10.07
N TRP A 13 -4.54 1.66 10.65
CA TRP A 13 -3.69 2.84 10.69
C TRP A 13 -2.44 2.64 11.54
N HIS A 14 -2.54 1.92 12.65
CA HIS A 14 -1.38 1.54 13.46
C HIS A 14 -0.37 0.73 12.62
N GLN A 15 -0.83 -0.25 11.83
CA GLN A 15 0.04 -1.01 10.93
C GLN A 15 0.70 -0.13 9.86
N ILE A 16 -0.03 0.84 9.30
CA ILE A 16 0.52 1.79 8.33
C ILE A 16 1.57 2.70 8.97
N ASN A 17 1.28 3.20 10.17
CA ASN A 17 2.21 4.03 10.94
C ASN A 17 3.47 3.26 11.30
N TYR A 18 3.36 1.99 11.69
CA TYR A 18 4.49 1.12 11.93
C TYR A 18 5.37 0.96 10.68
N GLY A 19 4.76 0.77 9.50
CA GLY A 19 5.47 0.79 8.23
C GLY A 19 6.16 2.13 7.95
N TYR A 20 5.50 3.25 8.23
CA TYR A 20 6.09 4.60 8.09
C TYR A 20 7.27 4.84 9.05
N GLU A 21 7.18 4.38 10.29
CA GLU A 21 8.22 4.55 11.31
C GLU A 21 9.53 3.85 10.92
N ASN A 22 9.43 2.73 10.20
CA ASN A 22 10.58 2.00 9.66
C ASN A 22 11.28 2.70 8.48
N ILE A 23 10.70 3.75 7.91
CA ILE A 23 11.32 4.52 6.83
C ILE A 23 12.36 5.49 7.39
N ARG A 24 13.64 5.28 7.06
CA ARG A 24 14.77 6.05 7.60
C ARG A 24 15.09 7.30 6.77
N LYS A 25 14.94 7.23 5.45
CA LYS A 25 15.21 8.32 4.50
C LYS A 25 14.25 9.48 4.71
N LYS A 26 14.77 10.59 5.25
CA LYS A 26 14.03 11.85 5.51
C LYS A 26 13.22 12.34 4.31
N LYS A 27 13.73 12.19 3.09
CA LYS A 27 13.02 12.61 1.86
C LYS A 27 11.67 11.91 1.70
N TYR A 28 11.59 10.61 2.01
CA TYR A 28 10.36 9.84 1.87
C TYR A 28 9.39 10.12 3.01
N ARG A 29 9.90 10.30 4.23
CA ARG A 29 9.07 10.74 5.36
C ARG A 29 8.37 12.06 5.03
N LYS A 30 9.14 13.06 4.57
CA LYS A 30 8.61 14.37 4.15
C LYS A 30 7.56 14.27 3.03
N LEU A 31 7.70 13.30 2.11
CA LEU A 31 6.69 13.04 1.09
C LEU A 31 5.41 12.47 1.70
N LEU A 32 5.54 11.45 2.55
CA LEU A 32 4.42 10.72 3.15
C LEU A 32 3.65 11.55 4.17
N ASP A 33 4.31 12.45 4.89
CA ASP A 33 3.67 13.36 5.86
C ASP A 33 2.54 14.16 5.21
N LYS A 34 2.72 14.58 3.94
CA LYS A 34 1.68 15.29 3.16
C LYS A 34 0.36 14.54 3.04
N PHE A 35 0.39 13.21 3.23
CA PHE A 35 -0.78 12.33 3.17
C PHE A 35 -1.18 11.82 4.56
N LEU A 36 -0.20 11.39 5.36
CA LEU A 36 -0.42 10.73 6.65
C LEU A 36 -0.81 11.68 7.78
N THR A 37 -0.47 12.98 7.70
CA THR A 37 -0.88 13.97 8.70
C THR A 37 -2.17 14.71 8.34
N ASN A 38 -2.82 14.33 7.24
CA ASN A 38 -4.06 14.95 6.79
C ASN A 38 -5.26 14.06 7.13
N ASP A 39 -5.98 14.41 8.19
CA ASP A 39 -7.12 13.63 8.68
C ASP A 39 -8.29 13.54 7.69
N GLU A 40 -8.46 14.53 6.84
CA GLU A 40 -9.47 14.49 5.77
C GLU A 40 -9.11 13.40 4.74
N LEU A 41 -7.84 13.31 4.34
CA LEU A 41 -7.36 12.26 3.45
C LEU A 41 -7.47 10.88 4.09
N LYS A 42 -7.14 10.75 5.38
CA LYS A 42 -7.30 9.48 6.11
C LYS A 42 -8.76 9.06 6.17
N THR A 43 -9.67 9.97 6.48
CA THR A 43 -11.12 9.71 6.52
C THR A 43 -11.65 9.30 5.16
N LYS A 44 -11.20 9.95 4.08
CA LYS A 44 -11.52 9.55 2.70
C LYS A 44 -10.95 8.17 2.39
N PHE A 45 -9.73 7.88 2.82
CA PHE A 45 -9.06 6.60 2.57
C PHE A 45 -9.74 5.42 3.26
N ASN A 46 -10.27 5.61 4.46
CA ASN A 46 -11.07 4.60 5.18
C ASN A 46 -12.24 4.09 4.34
N LYS A 47 -12.81 4.93 3.46
CA LYS A 47 -13.96 4.58 2.64
C LYS A 47 -13.60 3.86 1.33
N VAL A 48 -12.31 3.75 1.01
CA VAL A 48 -11.88 3.21 -0.28
C VAL A 48 -11.96 1.69 -0.32
N LYS A 49 -12.67 1.20 -1.34
CA LYS A 49 -12.72 -0.22 -1.69
C LYS A 49 -11.50 -0.61 -2.54
N ASP A 50 -10.93 -1.78 -2.29
CA ASP A 50 -9.94 -2.33 -3.23
C ASP A 50 -10.67 -2.80 -4.50
N LYS A 51 -10.05 -2.56 -5.67
CA LYS A 51 -10.68 -2.86 -6.97
C LYS A 51 -10.74 -4.36 -7.27
N LYS A 52 -9.88 -5.17 -6.65
CA LYS A 52 -9.69 -6.58 -7.05
C LYS A 52 -10.38 -7.54 -6.10
N VAL A 53 -10.00 -7.52 -4.82
CA VAL A 53 -10.36 -8.59 -3.87
C VAL A 53 -11.22 -8.07 -2.74
N ARG A 54 -10.74 -7.04 -2.03
CA ARG A 54 -11.42 -6.45 -0.88
C ARG A 54 -12.40 -5.37 -1.35
N LYS A 55 -13.46 -5.77 -2.06
CA LYS A 55 -14.46 -4.88 -2.68
C LYS A 55 -15.47 -4.31 -1.66
N TYR A 56 -14.99 -3.91 -0.49
CA TYR A 56 -15.77 -3.42 0.64
C TYR A 56 -15.10 -2.18 1.25
N GLU A 57 -15.84 -1.41 2.05
CA GLU A 57 -15.32 -0.21 2.70
C GLU A 57 -14.07 -0.54 3.55
N GLY A 58 -13.01 0.25 3.42
CA GLY A 58 -11.73 -0.02 4.08
C GLY A 58 -10.88 -1.11 3.45
N GLY A 59 -11.35 -1.76 2.38
CA GLY A 59 -10.62 -2.85 1.73
C GLY A 59 -9.28 -2.44 1.14
N LYS A 60 -9.13 -1.18 0.69
CA LYS A 60 -7.86 -0.66 0.21
C LYS A 60 -6.90 -0.33 1.36
N LEU A 61 -7.41 0.21 2.47
CA LEU A 61 -6.66 0.46 3.70
C LEU A 61 -6.09 -0.85 4.26
N GLU A 62 -6.95 -1.89 4.37
CA GLU A 62 -6.56 -3.23 4.81
C GLU A 62 -5.46 -3.83 3.93
N LYS A 63 -5.57 -3.66 2.60
CA LYS A 63 -4.55 -4.13 1.67
C LYS A 63 -3.20 -3.45 1.90
N VAL A 64 -3.18 -2.14 2.10
CA VAL A 64 -1.92 -1.40 2.35
C VAL A 64 -1.28 -1.87 3.65
N ALA A 65 -2.07 -1.97 4.73
CA ALA A 65 -1.59 -2.47 6.03
C ALA A 65 -0.98 -3.88 5.92
N SER A 66 -1.70 -4.81 5.27
CA SER A 66 -1.23 -6.19 5.05
C SER A 66 0.08 -6.24 4.26
N VAL A 67 0.15 -5.49 3.15
CA VAL A 67 1.32 -5.50 2.25
C VAL A 67 2.54 -4.85 2.90
N LEU A 68 2.37 -3.84 3.76
CA LEU A 68 3.47 -3.30 4.57
C LEU A 68 4.03 -4.34 5.53
N GLY A 69 3.17 -5.09 6.22
CA GLY A 69 3.60 -6.19 7.09
C GLY A 69 4.41 -7.24 6.33
N LEU A 70 3.92 -7.67 5.16
CA LEU A 70 4.65 -8.62 4.31
C LEU A 70 6.01 -8.07 3.83
N ALA A 71 6.08 -6.79 3.48
CA ALA A 71 7.32 -6.16 3.06
C ALA A 71 8.37 -6.11 4.18
N LEU A 72 7.94 -5.83 5.41
CA LEU A 72 8.83 -5.82 6.60
C LEU A 72 9.36 -7.22 6.90
N CYS A 73 8.50 -8.24 6.94
CA CYS A 73 8.95 -9.64 7.15
C CYS A 73 9.93 -10.11 6.06
N MET A 74 9.74 -9.65 4.82
CA MET A 74 10.65 -9.97 3.73
C MET A 74 12.01 -9.27 3.91
N TYR A 75 12.01 -8.01 4.38
CA TYR A 75 13.25 -7.26 4.61
C TYR A 75 14.19 -7.94 5.61
N ASP A 76 13.64 -8.59 6.64
CA ASP A 76 14.41 -9.36 7.62
C ASP A 76 15.26 -10.48 6.98
N ASN A 77 14.88 -10.94 5.78
CA ASN A 77 15.58 -12.00 5.05
C ASN A 77 16.47 -11.47 3.92
N TYR A 78 16.24 -10.24 3.46
CA TYR A 78 16.89 -9.65 2.28
C TYR A 78 17.24 -8.18 2.54
N PRO A 79 18.25 -7.91 3.39
CA PRO A 79 18.58 -6.56 3.86
C PRO A 79 19.10 -5.62 2.77
N GLU A 80 19.48 -6.15 1.60
CA GLU A 80 19.94 -5.38 0.43
C GLU A 80 18.81 -4.64 -0.30
N ILE A 81 17.55 -5.01 -0.06
CA ILE A 81 16.40 -4.33 -0.65
C ILE A 81 16.29 -2.92 -0.08
N ASP A 82 16.03 -1.94 -0.94
CA ASP A 82 15.69 -0.58 -0.49
C ASP A 82 14.29 -0.56 0.14
N ILE A 83 14.22 -0.98 1.41
CA ILE A 83 12.97 -1.09 2.16
C ILE A 83 12.26 0.25 2.29
N ASP A 84 13.02 1.33 2.51
CA ASP A 84 12.49 2.68 2.56
C ASP A 84 11.71 3.04 1.29
N LEU A 85 12.27 2.74 0.11
CA LEU A 85 11.61 2.95 -1.17
C LEU A 85 10.37 2.07 -1.33
N LEU A 86 10.48 0.79 -0.96
CA LEU A 86 9.39 -0.18 -1.07
C LEU A 86 8.19 0.19 -0.18
N LEU A 87 8.41 0.48 1.11
CA LEU A 87 7.37 0.90 2.05
C LEU A 87 6.71 2.21 1.59
N THR A 88 7.52 3.17 1.13
CA THR A 88 7.02 4.43 0.56
C THR A 88 6.11 4.18 -0.64
N ALA A 89 6.51 3.32 -1.56
CA ALA A 89 5.73 2.96 -2.73
C ALA A 89 4.40 2.28 -2.35
N ILE A 90 4.38 1.42 -1.34
CA ILE A 90 3.17 0.75 -0.84
C ILE A 90 2.17 1.76 -0.26
N ILE A 91 2.64 2.71 0.55
CA ILE A 91 1.77 3.74 1.14
C ILE A 91 1.21 4.65 0.03
N LEU A 92 2.06 5.12 -0.90
CA LEU A 92 1.62 5.94 -2.02
C LEU A 92 0.65 5.21 -2.95
N TYR A 93 0.83 3.90 -3.17
CA TYR A 93 -0.13 3.06 -3.90
C TYR A 93 -1.50 3.00 -3.23
N GLY A 94 -1.54 3.12 -1.91
CA GLY A 94 -2.74 3.37 -1.13
C GLY A 94 -3.40 4.68 -1.56
N PHE A 95 -2.74 5.79 -1.23
CA PHE A 95 -3.29 7.14 -1.44
C PHE A 95 -3.56 7.49 -2.89
N SER A 96 -2.90 6.86 -3.86
CA SER A 96 -3.15 7.09 -5.29
C SER A 96 -4.60 6.84 -5.70
N SER A 97 -5.37 6.08 -4.92
CA SER A 97 -6.79 5.83 -5.19
C SER A 97 -7.70 7.03 -4.90
N LEU A 98 -7.23 8.03 -4.15
CA LEU A 98 -8.00 9.23 -3.79
C LEU A 98 -7.95 10.32 -4.86
N TYR A 99 -7.17 10.12 -5.92
CA TYR A 99 -6.83 11.15 -6.89
C TYR A 99 -6.96 10.64 -8.31
N THR A 100 -7.14 11.56 -9.26
CA THR A 100 -6.89 11.26 -10.66
C THR A 100 -5.40 11.02 -10.89
N LYS A 101 -5.06 10.36 -12.01
CA LYS A 101 -3.66 10.10 -12.38
C LYS A 101 -2.82 11.38 -12.46
N ARG A 102 -3.39 12.48 -12.96
CA ARG A 102 -2.71 13.77 -13.12
C ARG A 102 -2.47 14.43 -11.76
N GLU A 103 -3.50 14.52 -10.93
CA GLU A 103 -3.38 15.12 -9.59
C GLU A 103 -2.37 14.39 -8.72
N PHE A 104 -2.38 13.06 -8.76
CA PHE A 104 -1.43 12.28 -7.97
C PHE A 104 0.00 12.42 -8.49
N TYR A 105 0.18 12.52 -9.80
CA TYR A 105 1.50 12.72 -10.41
C TYR A 105 2.11 14.04 -9.94
N GLU A 106 1.34 15.13 -9.94
CA GLU A 106 1.81 16.43 -9.46
C GLU A 106 2.27 16.40 -8.00
N LYS A 107 1.70 15.54 -7.17
CA LYS A 107 2.10 15.39 -5.76
C LYS A 107 3.41 14.63 -5.56
N ILE A 108 3.79 13.78 -6.50
CA ILE A 108 4.94 12.87 -6.37
C ILE A 108 6.04 13.09 -7.42
N LYS A 109 5.86 14.00 -8.38
CA LYS A 109 6.76 14.20 -9.53
C LYS A 109 8.22 14.50 -9.14
N ASP A 110 8.43 15.11 -7.96
CA ASP A 110 9.76 15.43 -7.42
C ASP A 110 10.50 14.20 -6.85
N TYR A 111 9.87 13.02 -6.89
CA TYR A 111 10.39 11.73 -6.41
C TYR A 111 10.39 10.73 -7.57
N PRO A 112 11.24 10.92 -8.60
CA PRO A 112 11.20 10.14 -9.83
C PRO A 112 11.34 8.63 -9.63
N GLU A 113 11.99 8.19 -8.54
CA GLU A 113 12.15 6.78 -8.19
C GLU A 113 10.85 6.09 -7.75
N VAL A 114 9.85 6.82 -7.22
CA VAL A 114 8.57 6.22 -6.81
C VAL A 114 7.59 6.11 -7.97
N ILE A 115 7.77 6.93 -9.02
CA ILE A 115 6.88 7.00 -10.19
C ILE A 115 6.70 5.62 -10.85
N PRO A 116 7.73 4.78 -11.08
CA PRO A 116 7.59 3.47 -11.72
C PRO A 116 6.74 2.45 -10.96
N PHE A 117 6.59 2.62 -9.65
CA PHE A 117 5.73 1.78 -8.81
C PHE A 117 4.25 2.09 -9.04
N ILE A 118 3.93 3.38 -9.20
CA ILE A 118 2.57 3.87 -9.39
C ILE A 118 2.16 3.82 -10.87
N TYR A 119 3.06 4.21 -11.76
CA TYR A 119 2.83 4.36 -13.20
C TYR A 119 3.72 3.38 -13.99
N ARG A 120 3.15 2.26 -14.41
CA ARG A 120 3.83 1.15 -15.10
C ARG A 120 4.43 1.47 -16.48
N LYS A 121 4.28 2.69 -17.03
CA LYS A 121 4.44 2.99 -18.46
C LYS A 121 5.89 3.09 -18.98
N LYS A 122 6.94 3.05 -18.15
CA LYS A 122 8.34 3.18 -18.63
C LYS A 122 9.36 2.42 -17.75
N ARG A 123 9.17 1.12 -17.51
CA ARG A 123 10.19 0.32 -16.80
C ARG A 123 11.28 -0.14 -17.77
N LYS A 124 12.40 0.59 -17.85
CA LYS A 124 13.64 0.09 -18.50
C LYS A 124 14.28 -0.92 -17.53
N LYS A 125 13.83 -2.18 -17.60
CA LYS A 125 14.13 -3.30 -16.67
C LYS A 125 13.50 -3.10 -15.27
N PRO A 126 12.84 -4.12 -14.69
CA PRO A 126 12.37 -3.99 -13.31
C PRO A 126 13.59 -3.95 -12.38
N VAL A 127 13.74 -2.85 -11.65
CA VAL A 127 14.57 -2.82 -10.45
C VAL A 127 13.93 -3.78 -9.44
N LEU A 128 14.73 -4.48 -8.64
CA LEU A 128 14.29 -5.56 -7.76
C LEU A 128 13.07 -5.18 -6.90
N GLU A 129 13.05 -3.97 -6.33
CA GLU A 129 11.97 -3.44 -5.50
C GLU A 129 10.64 -3.36 -6.26
N ILE A 130 10.68 -3.06 -7.55
CA ILE A 130 9.48 -2.96 -8.39
C ILE A 130 8.87 -4.34 -8.62
N LEU A 131 9.72 -5.35 -8.86
CA LEU A 131 9.29 -6.75 -8.99
C LEU A 131 8.61 -7.19 -7.69
N ILE A 132 9.32 -7.01 -6.58
CA ILE A 132 8.86 -7.35 -5.24
C ILE A 132 7.54 -6.66 -4.92
N PHE A 133 7.44 -5.35 -5.16
CA PHE A 133 6.22 -4.58 -4.95
C PHE A 133 5.02 -5.20 -5.66
N ASP A 134 5.15 -5.50 -6.96
CA ASP A 134 4.07 -6.09 -7.73
C ASP A 134 3.72 -7.51 -7.23
N ASP A 135 4.71 -8.28 -6.78
CA ASP A 135 4.51 -9.64 -6.31
C ASP A 135 3.91 -9.70 -4.90
N LEU A 136 4.32 -8.83 -3.97
CA LEU A 136 3.67 -8.68 -2.67
C LEU A 136 2.17 -8.34 -2.82
N LEU A 137 1.83 -7.41 -3.72
CA LEU A 137 0.44 -7.08 -4.01
C LEU A 137 -0.36 -8.28 -4.57
N LYS A 138 0.27 -9.13 -5.39
CA LYS A 138 -0.37 -10.33 -5.95
C LYS A 138 -0.49 -11.45 -4.91
N ILE A 139 0.52 -11.63 -4.07
CA ILE A 139 0.54 -12.64 -3.01
C ILE A 139 -0.59 -12.33 -2.02
N ASP A 140 -0.68 -11.09 -1.55
CA ASP A 140 -1.77 -10.64 -0.68
C ASP A 140 -3.15 -10.85 -1.33
N ASP A 141 -3.31 -10.50 -2.62
CA ASP A 141 -4.55 -10.74 -3.37
C ASP A 141 -4.90 -12.25 -3.42
N LYS A 142 -3.92 -13.12 -3.65
CA LYS A 142 -4.12 -14.57 -3.74
C LYS A 142 -4.53 -15.17 -2.39
N ILE A 143 -3.80 -14.83 -1.33
CA ILE A 143 -4.07 -15.30 0.04
C ILE A 143 -5.48 -14.87 0.45
N THR A 144 -5.81 -13.59 0.25
CA THR A 144 -7.13 -13.05 0.63
C THR A 144 -8.27 -13.72 -0.12
N LYS A 145 -8.13 -13.93 -1.44
CA LYS A 145 -9.13 -14.67 -2.23
C LYS A 145 -9.34 -16.09 -1.71
N TYR A 146 -8.26 -16.77 -1.33
CA TYR A 146 -8.34 -18.13 -0.81
C TYR A 146 -9.05 -18.17 0.55
N ILE A 147 -8.72 -17.24 1.46
CA ILE A 147 -9.38 -17.11 2.76
C ILE A 147 -10.88 -16.80 2.59
N GLN A 148 -11.24 -15.86 1.72
CA GLN A 148 -12.65 -15.52 1.44
C GLN A 148 -13.44 -16.73 0.94
N LYS A 149 -12.89 -17.46 -0.03
CA LYS A 149 -13.51 -18.71 -0.54
C LYS A 149 -13.69 -19.77 0.54
N ARG A 150 -12.76 -19.89 1.50
CA ARG A 150 -12.92 -20.82 2.64
C ARG A 150 -14.02 -20.38 3.59
N ARG A 151 -14.14 -19.08 3.86
CA ARG A 151 -15.22 -18.54 4.72
C ARG A 151 -16.59 -18.74 4.10
N GLU A 152 -16.72 -18.56 2.80
CA GLU A 152 -17.97 -18.81 2.06
C GLU A 152 -18.40 -20.29 2.04
N LYS A 153 -17.45 -21.22 2.18
CA LYS A 153 -17.75 -22.66 2.22
C LYS A 153 -18.10 -23.19 3.62
N ASN A 154 -17.65 -22.48 4.66
CA ASN A 154 -17.73 -22.93 6.05
C ASN A 154 -18.81 -22.17 6.86
N GLY A 155 -19.50 -21.21 6.24
CA GLY A 155 -20.65 -20.50 6.81
C GLY A 155 -21.89 -20.79 5.99
#